data_AF-A0A1B6LQZ5-F1
#
_entry.id   AF-A0A1B6LQZ5-F1
#
_cell.length_a   1.000
_cell.length_b   1.000
_cell.length_c   1.000
_cell.angle_alpha   90.00
_cell.angle_beta   90.00
_cell.angle_gamma   90.00
#
_symmetry.space_group_name_H-M   'P 1'
#
loop_
_entity.id
_entity.type
_entity.pdbx_description
1 polymer ?
#
loop_
_entity_poly.entity_id
_entity_poly.type
_entity_poly.pdbx_seq_one_letter_code
_entity_poly.pdbx_strand_id
1 'polypeptide(L)'
;RRKKAENSETSYSPNPFSDTSLWSTRSCQIQTLYVSFRDLGWQDWIIAPDGYGAFYCSGECNFPLNAHMNATNHAIVQTLVHLMSPFKVPKPYCAPTKLTPISVLYFLDDSNVILKKYKNMVVKSCGCH
;
A
#
# COMPACT_ATOMS: atom_id res chain seq x y z
N ARG A 1 50.31 -10.00 -42.89
CA ARG A 1 49.88 -11.02 -41.89
C ARG A 1 49.18 -10.30 -40.73
N ARG A 2 47.86 -10.09 -40.83
CA ARG A 2 47.02 -9.53 -39.75
C ARG A 2 46.43 -10.72 -38.98
N LYS A 3 46.70 -10.86 -37.68
CA LYS A 3 46.08 -11.88 -36.82
C LYS A 3 44.78 -11.33 -36.24
N LYS A 4 43.74 -12.14 -36.39
CA LYS A 4 42.32 -11.96 -36.08
C LYS A 4 42.13 -12.08 -34.57
N ALA A 5 41.43 -11.14 -33.94
CA ALA A 5 41.00 -11.24 -32.54
C ALA A 5 39.74 -12.10 -32.47
N GLU A 6 39.74 -13.13 -31.62
CA GLU A 6 38.57 -13.96 -31.31
C GLU A 6 37.64 -13.21 -30.36
N ASN A 7 36.39 -13.05 -30.79
CA ASN A 7 35.29 -12.48 -30.02
C ASN A 7 34.57 -13.64 -29.31
N SER A 8 34.71 -13.73 -27.99
CA SER A 8 33.97 -14.70 -27.17
C SER A 8 32.65 -14.07 -26.72
N GLU A 9 31.55 -14.55 -27.29
CA GLU A 9 30.19 -14.17 -26.91
C GLU A 9 29.84 -14.76 -25.55
N THR A 10 29.95 -13.97 -24.49
CA THR A 10 29.37 -14.30 -23.17
C THR A 10 27.90 -13.88 -23.15
N SER A 11 26.99 -14.86 -23.20
CA SER A 11 25.56 -14.69 -22.97
C SER A 11 25.32 -14.23 -21.52
N TYR A 12 25.14 -12.93 -21.30
CA TYR A 12 24.71 -12.40 -20.02
C TYR A 12 23.24 -12.75 -19.79
N SER A 13 22.99 -13.78 -18.97
CA SER A 13 21.67 -13.95 -18.33
C SER A 13 21.41 -12.75 -17.43
N PRO A 14 20.28 -12.04 -17.56
CA PRO A 14 19.95 -10.95 -16.66
C PRO A 14 19.79 -11.49 -15.23
N ASN A 15 20.42 -10.82 -14.26
CA ASN A 15 20.22 -11.11 -12.86
C ASN A 15 18.74 -10.82 -12.50
N PRO A 16 18.00 -11.76 -11.91
CA PRO A 16 16.61 -11.54 -11.48
C PRO A 16 16.47 -10.51 -10.34
N PHE A 17 17.59 -9.94 -9.88
CA PHE A 17 17.66 -8.89 -8.87
C PHE A 17 17.67 -7.46 -9.43
N SER A 18 17.67 -7.29 -10.76
CA SER A 18 17.85 -5.96 -11.37
C SER A 18 16.90 -5.72 -12.54
N ASP A 19 15.60 -5.95 -12.35
CA ASP A 19 14.61 -5.44 -13.30
C ASP A 19 13.32 -4.98 -12.61
N THR A 20 13.26 -3.68 -12.28
CA THR A 20 12.00 -2.95 -12.11
C THR A 20 12.23 -1.45 -12.36
N SER A 21 12.43 -1.06 -13.62
CA SER A 21 12.17 0.32 -14.03
C SER A 21 11.13 0.32 -15.15
N LEU A 22 9.85 0.23 -14.80
CA LEU A 22 8.74 0.67 -15.66
C LEU A 22 7.45 1.06 -14.92
N TRP A 23 7.51 1.19 -13.59
CA TRP A 23 6.84 2.21 -12.79
C TRP A 23 7.75 2.45 -11.59
N SER A 24 8.01 3.69 -11.20
CA SER A 24 8.59 3.96 -9.88
C SER A 24 7.53 3.68 -8.81
N THR A 25 7.11 2.41 -8.68
CA THR A 25 6.21 1.98 -7.63
C THR A 25 7.01 2.04 -6.34
N ARG A 26 6.75 3.07 -5.55
CA ARG A 26 7.40 3.23 -4.26
C ARG A 26 7.13 1.99 -3.39
N SER A 27 8.04 1.71 -2.45
CA SER A 27 7.83 0.70 -1.42
C SER A 27 6.50 0.92 -0.68
N CYS A 28 5.89 -0.17 -0.19
CA CYS A 28 4.67 -0.12 0.62
C CYS A 28 4.76 0.95 1.71
N GLN A 29 3.90 1.97 1.61
CA GLN A 29 3.87 3.09 2.54
C GLN A 29 2.48 3.72 2.62
N ILE A 30 2.31 4.58 3.62
CA ILE A 30 1.12 5.40 3.76
C ILE A 30 1.13 6.53 2.72
N GLN A 31 -0.01 6.76 2.09
CA GLN A 31 -0.24 7.81 1.12
C GLN A 31 -1.34 8.74 1.62
N THR A 32 -1.28 10.01 1.18
CA THR A 32 -2.27 11.01 1.58
C THR A 32 -3.59 10.79 0.86
N LEU A 33 -4.67 10.78 1.63
CA LEU A 33 -6.05 10.78 1.15
C LEU A 33 -6.88 11.63 2.10
N TYR A 34 -7.52 12.65 1.55
CA TYR A 34 -8.53 13.43 2.26
C TYR A 34 -9.90 12.99 1.75
N VAL A 35 -10.79 12.66 2.68
CA VAL A 35 -12.18 12.31 2.38
C VAL A 35 -13.05 13.50 2.77
N SER A 36 -13.62 14.15 1.77
CA SER A 36 -14.64 15.19 1.92
C SER A 36 -16.00 14.52 2.06
N PHE A 37 -16.73 14.82 3.13
CA PHE A 37 -18.10 14.29 3.29
C PHE A 37 -19.07 14.93 2.31
N ARG A 38 -18.75 16.13 1.81
CA ARG A 38 -19.51 16.75 0.71
C ARG A 38 -19.39 15.95 -0.58
N ASP A 39 -18.20 15.44 -0.89
CA ASP A 39 -17.97 14.67 -2.13
C ASP A 39 -18.69 13.32 -2.09
N LEU A 40 -18.98 12.82 -0.89
CA LEU A 40 -19.77 11.62 -0.64
C LEU A 40 -21.28 11.90 -0.55
N GLY A 41 -21.71 13.16 -0.61
CA GLY A 41 -23.11 13.55 -0.45
C GLY A 41 -23.64 13.41 0.99
N TRP A 42 -22.77 13.52 1.99
CA TRP A 42 -23.11 13.32 3.41
C TRP A 42 -23.27 14.61 4.19
N GLN A 43 -23.10 15.77 3.55
CA GLN A 43 -23.23 17.10 4.19
C GLN A 43 -24.64 17.40 4.72
N ASP A 44 -25.66 16.68 4.23
CA ASP A 44 -27.06 16.93 4.63
C ASP A 44 -27.35 16.39 6.04
N TRP A 45 -26.59 15.40 6.50
CA TRP A 45 -26.78 14.77 7.81
C TRP A 45 -25.55 14.88 8.73
N ILE A 46 -24.34 14.99 8.18
CA ILE A 46 -23.13 15.26 8.97
C ILE A 46 -23.00 16.75 9.25
N ILE A 47 -22.88 17.10 10.53
CA ILE A 47 -22.66 18.47 11.00
C ILE A 47 -21.17 18.79 11.06
N ALA A 48 -20.35 17.86 11.56
CA ALA A 48 -18.89 18.03 11.65
C ALA A 48 -18.15 16.69 11.77
N PRO A 49 -16.88 16.59 11.31
CA PRO A 49 -16.16 17.59 10.51
C PRO A 49 -16.68 17.63 9.05
N ASP A 50 -16.20 18.55 8.23
CA ASP A 50 -16.52 18.59 6.77
C ASP A 50 -15.85 17.44 5.98
N GLY A 51 -14.85 16.82 6.59
CA GLY A 51 -14.05 15.77 6.02
C GLY A 51 -12.86 15.45 6.92
N TYR A 52 -12.05 14.48 6.52
CA TYR A 52 -10.92 14.04 7.34
C TYR A 52 -9.79 13.42 6.50
N GLY A 53 -8.57 13.47 7.04
CA GLY A 53 -7.41 12.76 6.47
C GLY A 53 -7.50 11.27 6.76
N ALA A 54 -8.04 10.50 5.81
CA ALA A 54 -8.18 9.05 5.93
C ALA A 54 -6.85 8.32 5.72
N PHE A 55 -6.05 8.81 4.77
CA PHE A 55 -4.86 8.13 4.23
C PHE A 55 -5.18 6.75 3.66
N TYR A 56 -4.25 6.17 2.90
CA TYR A 56 -4.37 4.80 2.40
C TYR A 56 -2.99 4.15 2.27
N CYS A 57 -2.96 2.83 2.12
CA CYS A 57 -1.72 2.09 1.90
C CYS A 57 -1.55 1.78 0.42
N SER A 58 -0.35 2.05 -0.11
CA SER A 58 -0.02 1.75 -1.50
C SER A 58 1.49 1.57 -1.65
N GLY A 59 1.87 0.80 -2.67
CA GLY A 59 3.24 0.45 -2.99
C GLY A 59 3.49 -1.04 -3.04
N GLU A 60 4.68 -1.41 -3.48
CA GLU A 60 5.06 -2.81 -3.68
C GLU A 60 5.68 -3.45 -2.42
N CYS A 61 5.46 -4.76 -2.29
CA CYS A 61 6.05 -5.64 -1.30
C CYS A 61 7.09 -6.56 -1.96
N ASN A 62 8.25 -5.99 -2.30
CA ASN A 62 9.35 -6.71 -2.96
C ASN A 62 10.39 -7.19 -1.95
N PHE A 63 11.07 -8.29 -2.26
CA PHE A 63 12.22 -8.74 -1.48
C PHE A 63 13.43 -7.82 -1.71
N PRO A 64 14.23 -7.51 -0.67
CA PRO A 64 14.01 -7.81 0.74
C PRO A 64 12.91 -6.93 1.36
N LEU A 65 12.03 -7.54 2.16
CA LEU A 65 11.04 -6.78 2.92
C LEU A 65 11.74 -6.06 4.07
N ASN A 66 11.78 -4.73 4.01
CA ASN A 66 12.40 -3.90 5.05
C ASN A 66 11.64 -4.02 6.37
N ALA A 67 12.33 -3.87 7.51
CA ALA A 67 11.71 -3.93 8.85
C ALA A 67 10.55 -2.92 9.02
N HIS A 68 10.61 -1.78 8.33
CA HIS A 68 9.56 -0.76 8.32
C HIS A 68 8.26 -1.20 7.61
N MET A 69 8.27 -2.30 6.85
CA MET A 69 7.11 -2.84 6.14
C MET A 69 6.25 -3.78 7.00
N ASN A 70 6.56 -3.94 8.30
CA ASN A 70 5.76 -4.74 9.25
C ASN A 70 5.31 -6.11 8.71
N ALA A 71 6.18 -6.77 7.95
CA ALA A 71 5.80 -7.99 7.25
C ALA A 71 5.59 -9.16 8.20
N THR A 72 4.54 -9.94 7.98
CA THR A 72 4.36 -11.21 8.69
C THR A 72 5.34 -12.27 8.18
N ASN A 73 5.60 -13.31 8.97
CA ASN A 73 6.36 -14.47 8.50
C ASN A 73 5.73 -15.08 7.24
N HIS A 74 4.40 -15.10 7.15
CA HIS A 74 3.69 -15.54 5.95
C HIS A 74 4.00 -14.66 4.74
N ALA A 75 3.97 -13.32 4.88
CA ALA A 75 4.31 -12.40 3.80
C ALA A 75 5.77 -12.56 3.32
N ILE A 76 6.71 -12.83 4.25
CA ILE A 76 8.10 -13.13 3.90
C ILE A 76 8.17 -14.41 3.05
N VAL A 77 7.56 -15.51 3.53
CA VAL A 77 7.55 -16.79 2.79
C VAL A 77 6.85 -16.64 1.44
N GLN A 78 5.70 -15.98 1.40
CA GLN A 78 4.95 -15.72 0.17
C GLN A 78 5.80 -14.92 -0.84
N THR A 79 6.54 -13.92 -0.38
CA THR A 79 7.46 -13.16 -1.26
C THR A 79 8.55 -14.06 -1.82
N LEU A 80 9.16 -14.93 -0.99
CA LEU A 80 10.16 -15.89 -1.45
C LEU A 80 9.60 -16.89 -2.46
N VAL A 81 8.40 -17.42 -2.24
CA VAL A 81 7.74 -18.34 -3.18
C VAL A 81 7.36 -17.62 -4.47
N HIS A 82 6.91 -16.36 -4.39
CA HIS A 82 6.63 -15.53 -5.56
C HIS A 82 7.87 -15.37 -6.45
N LEU A 83 9.07 -15.18 -5.87
CA LEU A 83 10.31 -15.10 -6.64
C LEU A 83 10.62 -16.40 -7.41
N MET A 84 10.19 -17.55 -6.91
CA MET A 84 10.39 -18.84 -7.56
C MET A 84 9.29 -19.18 -8.59
N SER A 85 8.07 -18.70 -8.38
CA SER A 85 6.90 -19.05 -9.20
C SER A 85 5.88 -17.90 -9.24
N PRO A 86 6.20 -16.79 -9.94
CA PRO A 86 5.40 -15.57 -9.89
C PRO A 86 3.99 -15.72 -10.47
N PHE A 87 3.80 -16.68 -11.39
CA PHE A 87 2.48 -16.98 -11.98
C PHE A 87 1.59 -17.84 -11.08
N LYS A 88 2.14 -18.48 -10.03
CA LYS A 88 1.38 -19.35 -9.12
C LYS A 88 1.02 -18.65 -7.82
N VAL A 89 1.91 -17.79 -7.34
CA VAL A 89 1.75 -17.10 -6.05
C VAL A 89 1.97 -15.61 -6.28
N PRO A 90 1.00 -14.74 -5.93
CA PRO A 90 1.18 -13.29 -6.04
C PRO A 90 2.07 -12.75 -4.91
N LYS A 91 2.59 -11.54 -5.07
CA LYS A 91 3.25 -10.81 -3.97
C LYS A 91 2.24 -10.53 -2.84
N PRO A 92 2.71 -10.38 -1.59
CA PRO A 92 1.88 -9.83 -0.52
C PRO A 92 1.35 -8.45 -0.88
N TYR A 93 0.21 -8.06 -0.31
CA TYR A 93 -0.38 -6.75 -0.58
C TYR A 93 0.03 -5.74 0.49
N CYS A 94 0.17 -4.47 0.08
CA CYS A 94 0.35 -3.37 1.00
C CYS A 94 -0.99 -3.00 1.64
N ALA A 95 -1.13 -3.25 2.95
CA ALA A 95 -2.38 -3.07 3.68
C ALA A 95 -2.20 -2.27 4.98
N PRO A 96 -3.27 -1.64 5.50
CA PRO A 96 -3.25 -0.99 6.80
C PRO A 96 -2.98 -1.97 7.95
N THR A 97 -2.03 -1.62 8.82
CA THR A 97 -1.68 -2.43 10.00
C THR A 97 -2.16 -1.82 11.31
N LYS A 98 -2.33 -0.50 11.33
CA LYS A 98 -2.91 0.24 12.44
C LYS A 98 -3.87 1.28 11.91
N LEU A 99 -5.08 1.28 12.47
CA LEU A 99 -6.08 2.29 12.18
C LEU A 99 -6.53 3.00 13.45
N THR A 100 -6.93 4.26 13.31
CA THR A 100 -7.47 5.08 14.39
C THR A 100 -8.88 5.55 14.09
N PRO A 101 -9.68 5.80 15.14
CA PRO A 101 -11.04 6.29 15.00
C PRO A 101 -11.09 7.79 14.66
N ILE A 102 -12.25 8.23 14.18
CA ILE A 102 -12.66 9.65 14.15
C ILE A 102 -13.97 9.82 14.93
N SER A 103 -14.26 11.04 15.36
CA SER A 103 -15.55 11.41 15.92
C SER A 103 -16.33 12.22 14.89
N VAL A 104 -17.60 11.89 14.68
CA VAL A 104 -18.50 12.55 13.74
C VAL A 104 -19.73 13.00 14.50
N LEU A 105 -20.10 14.27 14.33
CA LEU A 105 -21.32 14.87 14.83
C LEU A 105 -22.33 14.88 13.69
N TYR A 106 -23.51 14.31 13.90
CA TYR A 106 -24.54 14.20 12.85
C TYR A 106 -25.96 14.25 13.43
N PHE A 107 -26.93 14.59 12.58
CA PHE A 107 -28.35 14.52 12.90
C PHE A 107 -28.84 13.07 12.82
N LEU A 108 -29.45 12.55 13.90
CA LEU A 108 -30.17 11.28 13.86
C LEU A 108 -31.57 11.45 13.26
N ASP A 109 -32.20 12.60 13.55
CA ASP A 109 -33.48 13.09 13.03
C ASP A 109 -33.50 14.63 13.15
N ASP A 110 -34.63 15.27 12.83
CA ASP A 110 -34.80 16.74 12.80
C ASP A 110 -34.50 17.46 14.13
N SER A 111 -34.39 16.74 15.25
CA SER A 111 -34.21 17.32 16.58
C SER A 111 -33.03 16.74 17.36
N ASN A 112 -32.55 15.55 17.00
CA ASN A 112 -31.54 14.83 17.76
C ASN A 112 -30.16 14.91 17.09
N VAL A 113 -29.19 15.48 17.80
CA VAL A 113 -27.78 15.53 17.40
C VAL A 113 -26.98 14.52 18.20
N ILE A 114 -26.17 13.71 17.53
CA ILE A 114 -25.34 12.67 18.16
C ILE A 114 -23.88 12.85 17.77
N LEU A 115 -23.00 12.78 18.78
CA LEU A 115 -21.57 12.62 18.60
C LEU A 115 -21.22 11.13 18.67
N LYS A 116 -20.75 10.56 17.56
CA LYS A 116 -20.38 9.14 17.48
C LYS A 116 -18.93 8.94 17.07
N LYS A 117 -18.28 7.97 17.70
CA LYS A 117 -16.91 7.56 17.39
C LYS A 117 -16.90 6.37 16.44
N TYR A 118 -16.43 6.58 15.21
CA TYR A 118 -16.28 5.53 14.20
C TYR A 118 -14.87 4.95 14.25
N LYS A 119 -14.76 3.64 14.50
CA LYS A 119 -13.47 2.92 14.57
C LYS A 119 -12.91 2.68 13.17
N ASN A 120 -11.58 2.52 13.09
CA ASN A 120 -10.87 2.10 11.87
C ASN A 120 -11.04 3.02 10.66
N MET A 121 -11.13 4.34 10.87
CA MET A 121 -11.39 5.31 9.81
C MET A 121 -10.12 5.90 9.20
N VAL A 122 -9.03 6.00 9.98
CA VAL A 122 -7.77 6.66 9.58
C VAL A 122 -6.62 5.69 9.63
N VAL A 123 -5.88 5.52 8.54
CA VAL A 123 -4.66 4.71 8.49
C VAL A 123 -3.53 5.42 9.25
N LYS A 124 -2.83 4.69 10.12
CA LYS A 124 -1.64 5.19 10.85
C LYS A 124 -0.35 4.49 10.48
N SER A 125 -0.43 3.25 10.02
CA SER A 125 0.72 2.51 9.50
C SER A 125 0.28 1.50 8.45
N CYS A 126 1.19 1.22 7.52
CA CYS A 126 1.03 0.21 6.48
C CYS A 126 2.03 -0.93 6.68
N GLY A 127 1.78 -2.03 6.01
CA GLY A 127 2.69 -3.17 5.98
C GLY A 127 2.33 -4.19 4.90
N CYS A 128 3.19 -5.17 4.71
CA CYS A 128 3.04 -6.24 3.73
C CYS A 128 2.42 -7.47 4.40
N HIS A 129 1.20 -7.83 3.99
CA HIS A 129 0.43 -8.93 4.57
C HIS A 129 -0.03 -9.92 3.51
#